data_AF-A0A0C3K7K2-F1
#
_entry.id   AF-A0A0C3K7K2-F1
#
_cell.length_a   1.000
_cell.length_b   1.000
_cell.length_c   1.000
_cell.angle_alpha   90.00
_cell.angle_beta   90.00
_cell.angle_gamma   90.00
#
_symmetry.space_group_name_H-M   'P 1'
#
loop_
_entity.id
_entity.type
_entity.pdbx_description
1 polymer ?
#
loop_
_entity_poly.entity_id
_entity_poly.type
_entity_poly.pdbx_seq_one_letter_code
_entity_poly.pdbx_strand_id
1 'polypeptide(L)'
;DALTQQLQQEKDKNKDTIGAIEELQHAYDERVKAFEVVKKETAPLVKQLQALEKQEVTLQEKRKHIMAKGKKLTKSLKEDHNARAEAERLIENHAESVEKHRKEVEQLESSLESEEAELEKITEGLKGDMHILLWLLLLRSSRKPPLTDKTEVFHAQIEAKQKELEPWNAKINKKQAELDLATNERNMLAEKAEAIQASVDDAVKSVEDLTGEKRAKEEQLGQLKSELVALKREVAAGEKKLQGMEEQEQKLRSKSSSARQKTDEAKASQAANTSANAVLESLNRMKATGRITGFHGRLGDLGTIPDKYDIAMSTACPALNHLVVDQVKQGEACIAYLKAQNIGRANIYVLDKLGKSIPSVNTPENAPRLFDLVKPKDPKFAPAFYKAVRDTLVAENLEQANRLAFGGQRRWRVVTLAGQLIDTSGTMSGGGTRVMKGLMSSKFAAESVRPEVLRQYEQEAEEAGRAFDEYLKEKRAFAAELEELQKRFPQVEMSISKVELDIKGGEKRINDSRARLKELQSQNKPDAGDVKRIGILDREIASASDEVAKLRKQANAIQVLIEGLQNKILEIGGTRLRSQKAKVDGIKEMIDLANEQITKAEVGRAKAEKDVE
;
A
#
# COMPACT_ATOMS: atom_id res chain seq x y z
N ASP A 1 38.16 -60.28 -17.82
CA ASP A 1 39.55 -59.82 -17.65
C ASP A 1 39.91 -58.62 -18.53
N ALA A 2 39.78 -58.69 -19.87
CA ALA A 2 40.12 -57.57 -20.75
C ALA A 2 39.28 -56.29 -20.52
N LEU A 3 37.96 -56.44 -20.29
CA LEU A 3 37.06 -55.32 -19.98
C LEU A 3 37.40 -54.65 -18.64
N THR A 4 37.84 -55.44 -17.66
CA THR A 4 38.24 -54.95 -16.33
C THR A 4 39.54 -54.16 -16.42
N GLN A 5 40.49 -54.59 -17.27
CA GLN A 5 41.71 -53.85 -17.56
C GLN A 5 41.45 -52.54 -18.33
N GLN A 6 40.55 -52.54 -19.32
CA GLN A 6 40.16 -51.32 -20.03
C GLN A 6 39.47 -50.32 -19.10
N LEU A 7 38.59 -50.78 -18.21
CA LEU A 7 37.95 -49.94 -17.20
C LEU A 7 38.98 -49.33 -16.24
N GLN A 8 40.00 -50.11 -15.85
CA GLN A 8 41.07 -49.62 -14.97
C GLN A 8 41.95 -48.58 -15.66
N GLN A 9 42.30 -48.79 -16.94
CA GLN A 9 43.05 -47.82 -17.74
C GLN A 9 42.29 -46.50 -17.94
N GLU A 10 40.98 -46.55 -18.19
CA GLU A 10 40.16 -45.34 -18.32
C GLU A 10 39.97 -44.62 -16.99
N LYS A 11 39.86 -45.36 -15.88
CA LYS A 11 39.88 -44.77 -14.53
C LYS A 11 41.21 -44.12 -14.19
N ASP A 12 42.33 -44.71 -14.58
CA ASP A 12 43.66 -44.13 -14.37
C ASP A 12 43.89 -42.88 -15.22
N LYS A 13 43.38 -42.83 -16.46
CA LYS A 13 43.44 -41.63 -17.31
C LYS A 13 42.59 -40.47 -16.78
N ASN A 14 41.44 -40.79 -16.17
CA ASN A 14 40.49 -39.79 -15.67
C ASN A 14 40.61 -39.55 -14.15
N LYS A 15 41.65 -40.08 -13.52
CA LYS A 15 41.82 -40.07 -12.05
C LYS A 15 41.81 -38.65 -11.48
N ASP A 16 42.48 -37.71 -12.13
CA ASP A 16 42.52 -36.30 -11.72
C ASP A 16 41.16 -35.62 -11.88
N THR A 17 40.40 -35.99 -12.92
CA THR A 17 39.06 -35.44 -13.18
C THR A 17 38.03 -36.00 -12.18
N ILE A 18 38.14 -37.29 -11.85
CA ILE A 18 37.33 -37.95 -10.83
C ILE A 18 37.63 -37.32 -9.46
N GLY A 19 38.91 -37.09 -9.13
CA GLY A 19 39.30 -36.40 -7.89
C GLY A 19 38.75 -34.98 -7.80
N ALA A 20 38.81 -34.19 -8.88
CA ALA A 20 38.24 -32.85 -8.92
C ALA A 20 36.70 -32.84 -8.78
N ILE A 21 36.02 -33.85 -9.35
CA ILE A 21 34.56 -34.02 -9.17
C ILE A 21 34.26 -34.38 -7.72
N GLU A 22 35.00 -35.31 -7.11
CA GLU A 22 34.82 -35.71 -5.71
C GLU A 22 35.05 -34.53 -4.75
N GLU A 23 36.06 -33.69 -4.98
CA GLU A 23 36.29 -32.46 -4.21
C GLU A 23 35.14 -31.45 -4.38
N LEU A 24 34.65 -31.23 -5.60
CA LEU A 24 33.50 -30.37 -5.85
C LEU A 24 32.22 -30.90 -5.20
N GLN A 25 32.05 -32.22 -5.18
CA GLN A 25 30.90 -32.88 -4.58
C GLN A 25 30.95 -32.78 -3.06
N HIS A 26 32.13 -32.95 -2.47
CA HIS A 26 32.35 -32.71 -1.05
C HIS A 26 32.08 -31.24 -0.66
N ALA A 27 32.59 -30.28 -1.45
CA ALA A 27 32.35 -28.85 -1.23
C ALA A 27 30.86 -28.47 -1.41
N TYR A 28 30.15 -29.12 -2.33
CA TYR A 28 28.71 -28.96 -2.51
C TYR A 28 27.95 -29.49 -1.29
N ASP A 29 28.26 -30.70 -0.83
CA ASP A 29 27.61 -31.32 0.32
C ASP A 29 27.84 -30.52 1.62
N GLU A 30 29.05 -29.97 1.81
CA GLU A 30 29.33 -29.05 2.92
C GLU A 30 28.49 -27.76 2.85
N ARG A 31 28.36 -27.16 1.66
CA ARG A 31 27.51 -25.97 1.47
C ARG A 31 26.03 -26.27 1.68
N VAL A 32 25.54 -27.43 1.26
CA VAL A 32 24.16 -27.86 1.49
C VAL A 32 23.90 -28.01 2.99
N LYS A 33 24.82 -28.65 3.74
CA LYS A 33 24.72 -28.76 5.20
C LYS A 33 24.72 -27.38 5.87
N ALA A 34 25.59 -26.47 5.44
CA ALA A 34 25.62 -25.10 5.95
C ALA A 34 24.30 -24.35 5.68
N PHE A 35 23.74 -24.50 4.47
CA PHE A 35 22.45 -23.91 4.11
C PHE A 35 21.30 -24.47 4.95
N GLU A 36 21.29 -25.79 5.22
CA GLU A 36 20.26 -26.41 6.07
C GLU A 36 20.30 -25.90 7.52
N VAL A 37 21.50 -25.67 8.07
CA VAL A 37 21.67 -25.06 9.41
C VAL A 37 21.10 -23.65 9.42
N VAL A 38 21.50 -22.80 8.47
CA VAL A 38 20.99 -21.42 8.36
C VAL A 38 19.47 -21.42 8.16
N LYS A 39 18.93 -22.31 7.33
CA LYS A 39 17.47 -22.45 7.11
C LYS A 39 16.74 -22.83 8.40
N LYS A 40 17.29 -23.74 9.20
CA LYS A 40 16.72 -24.13 10.50
C LYS A 40 16.74 -22.98 11.51
N GLU A 41 17.80 -22.18 11.54
CA GLU A 41 17.91 -21.02 12.42
C GLU A 41 17.04 -19.84 11.98
N THR A 42 16.82 -19.67 10.66
CA THR A 42 16.02 -18.57 10.11
C THR A 42 14.51 -18.82 10.30
N ALA A 43 14.06 -20.08 10.29
CA ALA A 43 12.65 -20.44 10.44
C ALA A 43 11.98 -19.91 11.74
N PRO A 44 12.58 -20.04 12.94
CA PRO A 44 12.00 -19.46 14.16
C PRO A 44 12.05 -17.92 14.16
N LEU A 45 13.09 -17.30 13.59
CA LEU A 45 13.19 -15.85 13.45
C LEU A 45 12.06 -15.28 12.59
N VAL A 46 11.74 -15.93 11.47
CA VAL A 46 10.61 -15.53 10.62
C VAL A 46 9.27 -15.65 11.37
N LYS A 47 9.09 -16.71 12.17
CA LYS A 47 7.87 -16.85 13.00
C LYS A 47 7.78 -15.77 14.08
N GLN A 48 8.90 -15.41 14.72
CA GLN A 48 8.95 -14.33 15.70
C GLN A 48 8.64 -12.97 15.05
N LEU A 49 9.17 -12.73 13.85
CA LEU A 49 8.94 -11.50 13.09
C LEU A 49 7.45 -11.36 12.73
N GLN A 50 6.81 -12.43 12.23
CA GLN A 50 5.36 -12.45 11.97
C GLN A 50 4.52 -12.21 13.24
N ALA A 51 4.95 -12.73 14.39
CA ALA A 51 4.27 -12.49 15.67
C ALA A 51 4.38 -11.03 16.12
N LEU A 52 5.57 -10.42 15.95
CA LEU A 52 5.82 -9.01 16.25
C LEU A 52 5.03 -8.08 15.32
N GLU A 53 4.99 -8.36 14.01
CA GLU A 53 4.16 -7.60 13.05
C GLU A 53 2.68 -7.63 13.44
N LYS A 54 2.16 -8.81 13.83
CA LYS A 54 0.79 -8.93 14.32
C LYS A 54 0.55 -8.11 15.59
N GLN A 55 1.49 -8.12 16.53
CA GLN A 55 1.39 -7.30 17.73
C GLN A 55 1.42 -5.81 17.41
N GLU A 56 2.29 -5.37 16.50
CA GLU A 56 2.39 -3.97 16.07
C GLU A 56 1.05 -3.47 15.52
N VAL A 57 0.42 -4.23 14.61
CA VAL A 57 -0.88 -3.87 14.04
C VAL A 57 -1.95 -3.74 15.14
N THR A 58 -2.01 -4.69 16.08
CA THR A 58 -2.98 -4.60 17.19
C THR A 58 -2.74 -3.40 18.11
N LEU A 59 -1.48 -3.03 18.34
CA LEU A 59 -1.13 -1.84 19.14
C LEU A 59 -1.47 -0.54 18.40
N GLN A 60 -1.24 -0.49 17.08
CA GLN A 60 -1.64 0.67 16.26
C GLN A 60 -3.16 0.89 16.28
N GLU A 61 -3.96 -0.18 16.20
CA GLU A 61 -5.42 -0.09 16.32
C GLU A 61 -5.86 0.37 17.71
N LYS A 62 -5.30 -0.21 18.78
CA LYS A 62 -5.56 0.24 20.15
C LYS A 62 -5.23 1.72 20.34
N ARG A 63 -4.08 2.18 19.80
CA ARG A 63 -3.68 3.59 19.83
C ARG A 63 -4.70 4.47 19.10
N LYS A 64 -5.14 4.10 17.89
CA LYS A 64 -6.18 4.84 17.15
C LYS A 64 -7.49 4.94 17.93
N HIS A 65 -7.92 3.83 18.53
CA HIS A 65 -9.15 3.78 19.33
C HIS A 65 -9.05 4.63 20.61
N ILE A 66 -7.92 4.59 21.33
CA ILE A 66 -7.67 5.44 22.50
C ILE A 66 -7.63 6.91 22.10
N MET A 67 -6.97 7.27 20.99
CA MET A 67 -6.96 8.65 20.49
C MET A 67 -8.36 9.15 20.11
N ALA A 68 -9.18 8.30 19.48
CA ALA A 68 -10.57 8.64 19.17
C ALA A 68 -11.42 8.85 20.43
N LYS A 69 -11.26 7.98 21.44
CA LYS A 69 -11.89 8.15 22.76
C LYS A 69 -11.42 9.43 23.46
N GLY A 70 -10.11 9.72 23.42
CA GLY A 70 -9.54 10.95 23.96
C GLY A 70 -10.16 12.19 23.33
N LYS A 71 -10.23 12.25 21.99
CA LYS A 71 -10.88 13.37 21.28
C LYS A 71 -12.36 13.55 21.67
N LYS A 72 -13.11 12.46 21.80
CA LYS A 72 -14.51 12.50 22.24
C LYS A 72 -14.65 13.02 23.67
N LEU A 73 -13.81 12.53 24.59
CA LEU A 73 -13.77 13.01 25.98
C LEU A 73 -13.38 14.49 26.06
N THR A 74 -12.40 14.95 25.29
CA THR A 74 -12.03 16.37 25.26
C THR A 74 -13.16 17.25 24.72
N LYS A 75 -13.91 16.78 23.72
CA LYS A 75 -15.08 17.50 23.21
C LYS A 75 -16.18 17.60 24.27
N SER A 76 -16.52 16.48 24.92
CA SER A 76 -17.48 16.44 26.03
C SER A 76 -17.07 17.39 27.15
N LEU A 77 -15.82 17.32 27.59
CA LEU A 77 -15.29 18.17 28.67
C LEU A 77 -15.38 19.66 28.31
N LYS A 78 -15.16 20.03 27.03
CA LYS A 78 -15.34 21.41 26.56
C LYS A 78 -16.82 21.84 26.55
N GLU A 79 -17.72 20.95 26.14
CA GLU A 79 -19.17 21.20 26.19
C GLU A 79 -19.64 21.37 27.64
N ASP A 80 -19.21 20.49 28.55
CA ASP A 80 -19.50 20.55 29.98
C ASP A 80 -18.93 21.82 30.63
N HIS A 81 -17.71 22.22 30.30
CA HIS A 81 -17.11 23.46 30.81
C HIS A 81 -17.85 24.71 30.31
N ASN A 82 -18.32 24.71 29.07
CA ASN A 82 -19.12 25.82 28.55
C ASN A 82 -20.48 25.90 29.25
N ALA A 83 -21.15 24.75 29.45
CA ALA A 83 -22.42 24.67 30.15
C ALA A 83 -22.29 25.14 31.61
N ARG A 84 -21.22 24.71 32.30
CA ARG A 84 -20.90 25.18 33.65
C ARG A 84 -20.66 26.68 33.70
N ALA A 85 -19.89 27.24 32.77
CA ALA A 85 -19.62 28.68 32.73
C ALA A 85 -20.88 29.51 32.42
N GLU A 86 -21.80 28.97 31.62
CA GLU A 86 -23.10 29.59 31.36
C GLU A 86 -23.99 29.55 32.61
N ALA A 87 -24.04 28.42 33.31
CA ALA A 87 -24.77 28.28 34.56
C ALA A 87 -24.20 29.20 35.67
N GLU A 88 -22.88 29.31 35.82
CA GLU A 88 -22.23 30.25 36.75
C GLU A 88 -22.60 31.72 36.44
N ARG A 89 -22.66 32.11 35.16
CA ARG A 89 -23.15 33.45 34.76
C ARG A 89 -24.62 33.67 35.09
N LEU A 90 -25.46 32.65 34.94
CA LEU A 90 -26.88 32.74 35.29
C LEU A 90 -27.07 32.89 36.81
N ILE A 91 -26.25 32.22 37.62
CA ILE A 91 -26.25 32.39 39.09
C ILE A 91 -25.93 33.85 39.44
N GLU A 92 -24.91 34.44 38.83
CA GLU A 92 -24.52 35.84 39.07
C GLU A 92 -25.64 36.81 38.66
N ASN A 93 -26.19 36.68 37.45
CA ASN A 93 -27.28 37.52 36.96
C ASN A 93 -28.54 37.41 37.85
N HIS A 94 -28.91 36.21 38.27
CA HIS A 94 -30.06 36.01 39.15
C HIS A 94 -29.79 36.57 40.55
N ALA A 95 -28.58 36.44 41.08
CA ALA A 95 -28.20 37.04 42.37
C ALA A 95 -28.27 38.57 42.33
N GLU A 96 -27.79 39.22 41.26
CA GLU A 96 -27.93 40.66 41.06
C GLU A 96 -29.41 41.09 40.95
N SER A 97 -30.22 40.30 40.24
CA SER A 97 -31.65 40.57 40.10
C SER A 97 -32.40 40.48 41.43
N VAL A 98 -32.07 39.48 42.27
CA VAL A 98 -32.64 39.34 43.63
C VAL A 98 -32.25 40.54 44.49
N GLU A 99 -30.97 40.92 44.48
CA GLU A 99 -30.49 42.07 45.27
C GLU A 99 -31.16 43.39 44.84
N LYS A 100 -31.32 43.60 43.53
CA LYS A 100 -32.00 44.77 42.97
C LYS A 100 -33.46 44.84 43.44
N HIS A 101 -34.21 43.76 43.27
CA HIS A 101 -35.63 43.75 43.64
C HIS A 101 -35.84 43.76 45.15
N ARG A 102 -34.92 43.21 45.96
CA ARG A 102 -34.98 43.36 47.43
C ARG A 102 -34.83 44.82 47.86
N LYS A 103 -33.93 45.58 47.24
CA LYS A 103 -33.81 47.03 47.49
C LYS A 103 -35.04 47.80 47.04
N GLU A 104 -35.65 47.39 45.93
CA GLU A 104 -36.91 47.96 45.44
C GLU A 104 -38.05 47.68 46.43
N VAL A 105 -38.17 46.46 46.96
CA VAL A 105 -39.12 46.10 48.01
C VAL A 105 -38.88 46.93 49.27
N GLU A 106 -37.64 47.08 49.74
CA GLU A 106 -37.32 47.88 50.93
C GLU A 106 -37.71 49.37 50.76
N GLN A 107 -37.49 49.94 49.56
CA GLN A 107 -37.92 51.30 49.23
C GLN A 107 -39.44 51.43 49.16
N LEU A 108 -40.12 50.44 48.57
CA LEU A 108 -41.57 50.40 48.47
C LEU A 108 -42.22 50.17 49.84
N GLU A 109 -41.63 49.36 50.72
CA GLU A 109 -42.08 49.14 52.11
C GLU A 109 -41.92 50.40 52.95
N SER A 110 -40.80 51.13 52.82
CA SER A 110 -40.63 52.43 53.47
C SER A 110 -41.63 53.48 52.95
N SER A 111 -41.89 53.48 51.64
CA SER A 111 -42.92 54.32 51.03
C SER A 111 -44.33 53.92 51.47
N LEU A 112 -44.58 52.61 51.64
CA LEU A 112 -45.83 52.06 52.14
C LEU A 112 -46.06 52.50 53.59
N GLU A 113 -45.04 52.41 54.45
CA GLU A 113 -45.14 52.85 55.85
C GLU A 113 -45.45 54.35 55.95
N SER A 114 -44.83 55.18 55.10
CA SER A 114 -45.13 56.61 55.03
C SER A 114 -46.55 56.90 54.54
N GLU A 115 -46.99 56.24 53.46
CA GLU A 115 -48.31 56.45 52.87
C GLU A 115 -49.43 55.80 53.71
N GLU A 116 -49.15 54.71 54.44
CA GLU A 116 -50.02 54.11 55.46
C GLU A 116 -50.09 55.00 56.71
N ALA A 117 -49.01 55.64 57.14
CA ALA A 117 -49.04 56.66 58.20
C ALA A 117 -49.78 57.93 57.76
N GLU A 118 -49.72 58.32 56.48
CA GLU A 118 -50.58 59.39 55.93
C GLU A 118 -52.04 58.96 55.83
N LEU A 119 -52.31 57.72 55.44
CA LEU A 119 -53.66 57.14 55.47
C LEU A 119 -54.18 57.14 56.91
N GLU A 120 -53.35 56.75 57.87
CA GLU A 120 -53.66 56.79 59.30
C GLU A 120 -53.93 58.22 59.74
N LYS A 121 -53.07 59.20 59.45
CA LYS A 121 -53.32 60.63 59.75
C LYS A 121 -54.57 61.19 59.08
N ILE A 122 -54.90 60.80 57.85
CA ILE A 122 -56.14 61.20 57.18
C ILE A 122 -57.34 60.57 57.90
N THR A 123 -57.23 59.32 58.33
CA THR A 123 -58.26 58.64 59.14
C THR A 123 -58.34 59.18 60.57
N GLU A 124 -57.24 59.71 61.12
CA GLU A 124 -57.17 60.39 62.41
C GLU A 124 -57.72 61.81 62.35
N GLY A 125 -57.50 62.56 61.27
CA GLY A 125 -58.16 63.84 61.01
C GLY A 125 -59.67 63.68 60.82
N LEU A 126 -60.12 62.50 60.41
CA LEU A 126 -61.52 62.07 60.37
C LEU A 126 -62.03 61.52 61.74
N LYS A 127 -61.18 61.41 62.79
CA LYS A 127 -61.60 60.96 64.14
C LYS A 127 -62.61 61.88 64.83
N GLY A 128 -62.81 63.11 64.34
CA GLY A 128 -63.92 63.96 64.80
C GLY A 128 -65.30 63.40 64.45
N ASP A 129 -65.41 62.64 63.34
CA ASP A 129 -66.71 62.23 62.77
C ASP A 129 -66.82 60.75 62.39
N MET A 130 -65.80 59.89 62.56
CA MET A 130 -65.99 58.46 62.28
C MET A 130 -65.03 57.53 63.03
N HIS A 131 -65.50 56.98 64.14
CA HIS A 131 -64.85 55.95 64.96
C HIS A 131 -64.91 54.56 64.30
N ILE A 132 -64.42 54.42 63.06
CA ILE A 132 -64.62 53.20 62.25
C ILE A 132 -63.31 52.50 61.85
N LEU A 133 -62.20 53.21 61.63
CA LEU A 133 -61.03 52.54 61.03
C LEU A 133 -60.04 51.94 62.03
N LEU A 134 -59.99 52.42 63.29
CA LEU A 134 -59.17 51.80 64.34
C LEU A 134 -59.64 50.37 64.68
N TRP A 135 -60.89 50.03 64.35
CA TRP A 135 -61.49 48.70 64.56
C TRP A 135 -60.96 47.66 63.55
N LEU A 136 -60.60 48.08 62.34
CA LEU A 136 -60.14 47.20 61.25
C LEU A 136 -58.72 46.66 61.49
N LEU A 137 -57.84 47.45 62.15
CA LEU A 137 -56.48 47.05 62.52
C LEU A 137 -56.42 46.16 63.79
N LEU A 138 -57.42 46.27 64.68
CA LEU A 138 -57.46 45.57 65.97
C LEU A 138 -58.31 44.28 65.98
N LEU A 139 -58.86 43.86 64.84
CA LEU A 139 -59.67 42.63 64.70
C LEU A 139 -58.89 41.31 64.93
N ARG A 140 -57.61 41.40 65.34
CA ARG A 140 -56.79 40.27 65.79
C ARG A 140 -56.79 40.08 67.32
N SER A 141 -57.35 41.01 68.11
CA SER A 141 -57.34 40.96 69.58
C SER A 141 -58.75 41.09 70.18
N SER A 142 -59.27 39.98 70.70
CA SER A 142 -60.67 39.70 71.02
C SER A 142 -61.35 40.54 72.15
N ARG A 143 -61.62 41.84 71.95
CA ARG A 143 -62.58 42.60 72.81
C ARG A 143 -63.41 43.64 72.03
N LYS A 144 -64.74 43.59 72.19
CA LYS A 144 -65.74 44.48 71.56
C LYS A 144 -66.24 45.58 72.53
N PRO A 145 -66.33 46.85 72.09
CA PRO A 145 -67.29 47.85 72.60
C PRO A 145 -68.30 48.30 71.50
N PRO A 146 -69.38 49.05 71.84
CA PRO A 146 -70.57 49.22 70.98
C PRO A 146 -70.45 50.37 69.96
N LEU A 147 -71.06 50.20 68.77
CA LEU A 147 -70.98 51.07 67.58
C LEU A 147 -72.38 51.57 67.11
N THR A 148 -72.45 52.55 66.20
CA THR A 148 -73.70 53.20 65.69
C THR A 148 -73.94 53.01 64.18
N ASP A 149 -75.21 53.17 63.76
CA ASP A 149 -75.98 52.43 62.72
C ASP A 149 -75.61 52.49 61.21
N LYS A 150 -74.79 53.41 60.68
CA LYS A 150 -74.83 53.70 59.22
C LYS A 150 -73.96 52.84 58.29
N THR A 151 -72.96 52.14 58.81
CA THR A 151 -72.03 51.29 58.03
C THR A 151 -71.99 49.84 58.51
N GLU A 152 -72.65 49.51 59.64
CA GLU A 152 -72.87 48.13 60.09
C GLU A 152 -73.59 47.30 59.02
N VAL A 153 -74.56 47.90 58.33
CA VAL A 153 -75.37 47.22 57.33
C VAL A 153 -74.52 46.70 56.17
N PHE A 154 -73.57 47.50 55.66
CA PHE A 154 -72.72 47.08 54.55
C PHE A 154 -71.64 46.08 54.99
N HIS A 155 -71.10 46.20 56.20
CA HIS A 155 -70.11 45.24 56.73
C HIS A 155 -70.75 43.88 57.05
N ALA A 156 -71.93 43.87 57.67
CA ALA A 156 -72.68 42.64 57.90
C ALA A 156 -73.11 41.97 56.58
N GLN A 157 -73.44 42.77 55.56
CA GLN A 157 -73.73 42.26 54.21
C GLN A 157 -72.49 41.66 53.53
N ILE A 158 -71.31 42.28 53.66
CA ILE A 158 -70.06 41.73 53.13
C ILE A 158 -69.70 40.43 53.86
N GLU A 159 -69.77 40.38 55.20
CA GLU A 159 -69.47 39.16 55.96
C GLU A 159 -70.46 38.03 55.62
N ALA A 160 -71.76 38.35 55.47
CA ALA A 160 -72.76 37.40 55.03
C ALA A 160 -72.47 36.88 53.61
N LYS A 161 -72.10 37.75 52.67
CA LYS A 161 -71.75 37.37 51.29
C LYS A 161 -70.42 36.62 51.21
N GLN A 162 -69.45 36.91 52.08
CA GLN A 162 -68.21 36.14 52.22
C GLN A 162 -68.49 34.72 52.75
N LYS A 163 -69.35 34.58 53.77
CA LYS A 163 -69.82 33.26 54.24
C LYS A 163 -70.62 32.51 53.17
N GLU A 164 -71.36 33.21 52.31
CA GLU A 164 -72.02 32.60 51.15
C GLU A 164 -71.00 32.14 50.09
N LEU A 165 -69.86 32.81 49.94
CA LEU A 165 -68.81 32.50 48.95
C LEU A 165 -67.92 31.30 49.34
N GLU A 166 -67.60 31.14 50.64
CA GLU A 166 -66.79 30.02 51.15
C GLU A 166 -67.20 28.62 50.64
N PRO A 167 -68.49 28.21 50.67
CA PRO A 167 -68.90 26.90 50.16
C PRO A 167 -68.76 26.79 48.63
N TRP A 168 -68.85 27.89 47.88
CA TRP A 168 -68.58 27.88 46.43
C TRP A 168 -67.10 27.72 46.15
N ASN A 169 -66.22 28.42 46.88
CA ASN A 169 -64.78 28.26 46.77
C ASN A 169 -64.33 26.84 47.15
N ALA A 170 -64.90 26.26 48.20
CA ALA A 170 -64.64 24.87 48.57
C ALA A 170 -65.07 23.88 47.47
N LYS A 171 -66.23 24.11 46.83
CA LYS A 171 -66.70 23.30 45.69
C LYS A 171 -65.83 23.47 44.45
N ILE A 172 -65.40 24.71 44.14
CA ILE A 172 -64.50 25.01 43.03
C ILE A 172 -63.16 24.32 43.26
N ASN A 173 -62.56 24.45 44.45
CA ASN A 173 -61.27 23.83 44.77
C ASN A 173 -61.35 22.30 44.69
N LYS A 174 -62.44 21.69 45.18
CA LYS A 174 -62.63 20.24 45.07
C LYS A 174 -62.73 19.80 43.60
N LYS A 175 -63.54 20.48 42.79
CA LYS A 175 -63.72 20.13 41.37
C LYS A 175 -62.50 20.46 40.51
N GLN A 176 -61.77 21.52 40.86
CA GLN A 176 -60.49 21.85 40.26
C GLN A 176 -59.45 20.76 40.57
N ALA A 177 -59.38 20.27 41.81
CA ALA A 177 -58.50 19.15 42.15
C ALA A 177 -58.87 17.87 41.39
N GLU A 178 -60.15 17.55 41.21
CA GLU A 178 -60.61 16.43 40.36
C GLU A 178 -60.16 16.61 38.90
N LEU A 179 -60.28 17.82 38.34
CA LEU A 179 -59.83 18.15 36.99
C LEU A 179 -58.31 18.05 36.84
N ASP A 180 -57.55 18.57 37.80
CA ASP A 180 -56.09 18.56 37.76
C ASP A 180 -55.55 17.12 37.85
N LEU A 181 -56.15 16.27 38.70
CA LEU A 181 -55.82 14.85 38.78
C LEU A 181 -56.08 14.10 37.46
N ALA A 182 -57.27 14.28 36.87
CA ALA A 182 -57.63 13.66 35.60
C ALA A 182 -56.73 14.14 34.44
N THR A 183 -56.39 15.44 34.44
CA THR A 183 -55.49 16.05 33.44
C THR A 183 -54.08 15.51 33.56
N ASN A 184 -53.56 15.38 34.78
CA ASN A 184 -52.23 14.81 35.03
C ASN A 184 -52.17 13.32 34.62
N GLU A 185 -53.18 12.52 34.98
CA GLU A 185 -53.26 11.10 34.57
C GLU A 185 -53.28 10.98 33.04
N ARG A 186 -54.09 11.82 32.37
CA ARG A 186 -54.18 11.84 30.90
C ARG A 186 -52.85 12.23 30.25
N ASN A 187 -52.17 13.25 30.77
CA ASN A 187 -50.89 13.70 30.25
C ASN A 187 -49.79 12.65 30.46
N MET A 188 -49.73 12.00 31.63
CA MET A 188 -48.77 10.90 31.87
C MET A 188 -48.98 9.73 30.90
N LEU A 189 -50.22 9.35 30.62
CA LEU A 189 -50.53 8.28 29.66
C LEU A 189 -50.20 8.69 28.22
N ALA A 190 -50.45 9.95 27.85
CA ALA A 190 -50.11 10.50 26.53
C ALA A 190 -48.59 10.55 26.33
N GLU A 191 -47.83 11.08 27.29
CA GLU A 191 -46.36 11.12 27.27
C GLU A 191 -45.75 9.72 27.16
N LYS A 192 -46.31 8.75 27.90
CA LYS A 192 -45.87 7.34 27.81
C LYS A 192 -46.10 6.78 26.39
N ALA A 193 -47.24 7.07 25.77
CA ALA A 193 -47.54 6.61 24.42
C ALA A 193 -46.62 7.27 23.38
N GLU A 194 -46.38 8.59 23.49
CA GLU A 194 -45.48 9.33 22.62
C GLU A 194 -44.02 8.86 22.75
N ALA A 195 -43.54 8.64 23.98
CA ALA A 195 -42.17 8.15 24.23
C ALA A 195 -41.93 6.75 23.62
N ILE A 196 -42.91 5.85 23.71
CA ILE A 196 -42.81 4.52 23.11
C ILE A 196 -42.86 4.61 21.58
N GLN A 197 -43.76 5.44 21.03
CA GLN A 197 -43.83 5.66 19.59
C GLN A 197 -42.53 6.23 19.03
N ALA A 198 -41.94 7.22 19.70
CA ALA A 198 -40.63 7.76 19.35
C ALA A 198 -39.54 6.68 19.38
N SER A 199 -39.55 5.79 20.40
CA SER A 199 -38.60 4.68 20.48
C SER A 199 -38.76 3.66 19.35
N VAL A 200 -39.99 3.41 18.90
CA VAL A 200 -40.26 2.56 17.72
C VAL A 200 -39.77 3.23 16.45
N ASP A 201 -40.05 4.51 16.25
CA ASP A 201 -39.60 5.26 15.06
C ASP A 201 -38.07 5.32 14.98
N ASP A 202 -37.38 5.52 16.10
CA ASP A 202 -35.92 5.47 16.19
C ASP A 202 -35.36 4.07 15.88
N ALA A 203 -36.02 3.01 16.37
CA ALA A 203 -35.65 1.64 16.05
C ALA A 203 -35.87 1.30 14.57
N VAL A 204 -36.94 1.81 13.95
CA VAL A 204 -37.20 1.66 12.51
C VAL A 204 -36.10 2.36 11.71
N LYS A 205 -35.81 3.63 12.01
CA LYS A 205 -34.72 4.38 11.35
C LYS A 205 -33.38 3.67 11.49
N SER A 206 -33.06 3.15 12.68
CA SER A 206 -31.83 2.39 12.91
C SER A 206 -31.75 1.13 12.03
N VAL A 207 -32.86 0.41 11.83
CA VAL A 207 -32.90 -0.74 10.92
C VAL A 207 -32.73 -0.31 9.46
N GLU A 208 -33.36 0.79 9.05
CA GLU A 208 -33.24 1.34 7.69
C GLU A 208 -31.80 1.78 7.39
N ASP A 209 -31.16 2.53 8.29
CA ASP A 209 -29.78 2.99 8.17
C ASP A 209 -28.81 1.81 8.05
N LEU A 210 -28.92 0.82 8.96
CA LEU A 210 -28.08 -0.38 8.92
C LEU A 210 -28.29 -1.20 7.64
N THR A 211 -29.53 -1.24 7.13
CA THR A 211 -29.84 -1.91 5.85
C THR A 211 -29.23 -1.15 4.66
N GLY A 212 -29.27 0.18 4.69
CA GLY A 212 -28.60 1.05 3.71
C GLY A 212 -27.09 0.87 3.70
N GLU A 213 -26.45 0.86 4.87
CA GLU A 213 -25.01 0.60 5.03
C GLU A 213 -24.63 -0.78 4.48
N LYS A 214 -25.44 -1.82 4.77
CA LYS A 214 -25.22 -3.17 4.24
C LYS A 214 -25.26 -3.17 2.71
N ARG A 215 -26.26 -2.52 2.11
CA ARG A 215 -26.42 -2.44 0.66
C ARG A 215 -25.23 -1.74 -0.02
N ALA A 216 -24.75 -0.63 0.56
CA ALA A 216 -23.56 0.06 0.08
C ALA A 216 -22.30 -0.84 0.14
N LYS A 217 -22.16 -1.64 1.20
CA LYS A 217 -21.07 -2.62 1.34
C LYS A 217 -21.19 -3.77 0.34
N GLU A 218 -22.39 -4.26 0.06
CA GLU A 218 -22.64 -5.28 -0.98
C GLU A 218 -22.28 -4.77 -2.39
N GLU A 219 -22.55 -3.50 -2.69
CA GLU A 219 -22.14 -2.86 -3.94
C GLU A 219 -20.61 -2.73 -4.03
N GLN A 220 -19.96 -2.28 -2.95
CA GLN A 220 -18.49 -2.26 -2.85
C GLN A 220 -17.88 -3.65 -3.06
N LEU A 221 -18.49 -4.69 -2.48
CA LEU A 221 -18.06 -6.08 -2.68
C LEU A 221 -18.17 -6.49 -4.15
N GLY A 222 -19.26 -6.10 -4.84
CA GLY A 222 -19.44 -6.34 -6.27
C GLY A 222 -18.34 -5.69 -7.11
N GLN A 223 -18.01 -4.42 -6.82
CA GLN A 223 -16.94 -3.69 -7.48
C GLN A 223 -15.57 -4.37 -7.27
N LEU A 224 -15.22 -4.71 -6.02
CA LEU A 224 -13.96 -5.40 -5.71
C LEU A 224 -13.87 -6.79 -6.36
N LYS A 225 -14.97 -7.54 -6.43
CA LYS A 225 -15.00 -8.83 -7.15
C LYS A 225 -14.79 -8.66 -8.65
N SER A 226 -15.35 -7.60 -9.24
CA SER A 226 -15.12 -7.29 -10.65
C SER A 226 -13.67 -6.87 -10.93
N GLU A 227 -13.08 -6.06 -10.03
CA GLU A 227 -11.67 -5.68 -10.07
C GLU A 227 -10.77 -6.92 -9.97
N LEU A 228 -11.06 -7.84 -9.06
CA LEU A 228 -10.30 -9.09 -8.91
C LEU A 228 -10.31 -9.92 -10.21
N VAL A 229 -11.46 -10.01 -10.89
CA VAL A 229 -11.57 -10.74 -12.17
C VAL A 229 -10.79 -10.03 -13.28
N ALA A 230 -10.85 -8.70 -13.35
CA ALA A 230 -10.07 -7.92 -14.30
C ALA A 230 -8.57 -8.11 -14.06
N LEU A 231 -8.13 -7.99 -12.80
CA LEU A 231 -6.74 -8.17 -12.40
C LEU A 231 -6.21 -9.57 -12.72
N LYS A 232 -7.00 -10.63 -12.49
CA LYS A 232 -6.63 -12.00 -12.91
C LYS A 232 -6.39 -12.10 -14.41
N ARG A 233 -7.22 -11.45 -15.22
CA ARG A 233 -7.07 -11.45 -16.68
C ARG A 233 -5.82 -10.69 -17.12
N GLU A 234 -5.55 -9.55 -16.50
CA GLU A 234 -4.35 -8.75 -16.80
C GLU A 234 -3.06 -9.47 -16.40
N VAL A 235 -3.02 -10.10 -15.22
CA VAL A 235 -1.88 -10.91 -14.78
C VAL A 235 -1.65 -12.10 -15.73
N ALA A 236 -2.70 -12.84 -16.08
CA ALA A 236 -2.58 -13.97 -17.01
C ALA A 236 -2.11 -13.53 -18.42
N ALA A 237 -2.59 -12.38 -18.90
CA ALA A 237 -2.13 -11.81 -20.17
C ALA A 237 -0.66 -11.35 -20.07
N GLY A 238 -0.26 -10.77 -18.94
CA GLY A 238 1.09 -10.35 -18.65
C GLY A 238 2.07 -11.53 -18.56
N GLU A 239 1.70 -12.60 -17.87
CA GLU A 239 2.49 -13.85 -17.80
C GLU A 239 2.71 -14.45 -19.19
N LYS A 240 1.66 -14.50 -20.03
CA LYS A 240 1.77 -14.97 -21.42
C LYS A 240 2.72 -14.08 -22.25
N LYS A 241 2.67 -12.75 -22.04
CA LYS A 241 3.59 -11.82 -22.72
C LYS A 241 5.02 -12.02 -22.23
N LEU A 242 5.24 -12.21 -20.93
CA LEU A 242 6.57 -12.47 -20.36
C LEU A 242 7.18 -13.78 -20.90
N GLN A 243 6.38 -14.84 -21.04
CA GLN A 243 6.79 -16.08 -21.68
C GLN A 243 7.20 -15.88 -23.14
N GLY A 244 6.39 -15.13 -23.91
CA GLY A 244 6.77 -14.74 -25.27
C GLY A 244 8.06 -13.91 -25.31
N MET A 245 8.28 -13.10 -24.27
CA MET A 245 9.50 -12.31 -24.17
C MET A 245 10.74 -13.18 -23.87
N GLU A 246 10.60 -14.24 -23.07
CA GLU A 246 11.65 -15.23 -22.80
C GLU A 246 12.09 -15.99 -24.06
N GLU A 247 11.14 -16.38 -24.91
CA GLU A 247 11.46 -17.04 -26.18
C GLU A 247 12.25 -16.13 -27.12
N GLN A 248 11.88 -14.85 -27.17
CA GLN A 248 12.64 -13.85 -27.94
C GLN A 248 14.00 -13.55 -27.34
N GLU A 249 14.14 -13.52 -26.00
CA GLU A 249 15.43 -13.40 -25.32
C GLU A 249 16.38 -14.52 -25.76
N GLN A 250 15.91 -15.77 -25.78
CA GLN A 250 16.72 -16.91 -26.20
C GLN A 250 17.18 -16.78 -27.65
N LYS A 251 16.31 -16.31 -28.56
CA LYS A 251 16.65 -16.04 -29.96
C LYS A 251 17.72 -14.95 -30.08
N LEU A 252 17.54 -13.81 -29.41
CA LEU A 252 18.51 -12.70 -29.44
C LEU A 252 19.84 -13.09 -28.80
N ARG A 253 19.81 -13.85 -27.70
CA ARG A 253 21.02 -14.39 -27.04
C ARG A 253 21.80 -15.29 -27.98
N SER A 254 21.13 -16.19 -28.69
CA SER A 254 21.78 -17.08 -29.67
C SER A 254 22.39 -16.29 -30.83
N LYS A 255 21.69 -15.27 -31.34
CA LYS A 255 22.17 -14.38 -32.41
C LYS A 255 23.42 -13.62 -31.96
N SER A 256 23.37 -12.97 -30.79
CA SER A 256 24.50 -12.23 -30.21
C SER A 256 25.72 -13.12 -29.96
N SER A 257 25.52 -14.32 -29.39
CA SER A 257 26.60 -15.29 -29.18
C SER A 257 27.23 -15.74 -30.48
N SER A 258 26.42 -16.05 -31.50
CA SER A 258 26.92 -16.49 -32.81
C SER A 258 27.68 -15.40 -33.56
N ALA A 259 27.22 -14.14 -33.47
CA ALA A 259 27.90 -13.00 -34.08
C ALA A 259 29.25 -12.74 -33.41
N ARG A 260 29.31 -12.76 -32.08
CA ARG A 260 30.57 -12.64 -31.32
C ARG A 260 31.57 -13.72 -31.69
N GLN A 261 31.14 -14.99 -31.73
CA GLN A 261 32.01 -16.10 -32.10
C GLN A 261 32.61 -15.92 -33.51
N LYS A 262 31.78 -15.54 -34.50
CA LYS A 262 32.26 -15.26 -35.86
C LYS A 262 33.29 -14.13 -35.90
N THR A 263 33.05 -13.08 -35.13
CA THR A 263 33.97 -11.93 -35.04
C THR A 263 35.31 -12.34 -34.40
N ASP A 264 35.29 -13.10 -33.30
CA ASP A 264 36.50 -13.56 -32.63
C ASP A 264 37.32 -14.51 -33.51
N GLU A 265 36.66 -15.42 -34.23
CA GLU A 265 37.30 -16.31 -35.20
C GLU A 265 37.92 -15.53 -36.37
N ALA A 266 37.22 -14.52 -36.89
CA ALA A 266 37.73 -13.65 -37.95
C ALA A 266 38.93 -12.82 -37.48
N LYS A 267 38.88 -12.26 -36.26
CA LYS A 267 40.00 -11.53 -35.64
C LYS A 267 41.23 -12.41 -35.48
N ALA A 268 41.06 -13.61 -34.93
CA ALA A 268 42.16 -14.57 -34.76
C ALA A 268 42.79 -14.94 -36.11
N SER A 269 41.95 -15.19 -37.12
CA SER A 269 42.43 -15.50 -38.47
C SER A 269 43.15 -14.34 -39.13
N GLN A 270 42.70 -13.10 -38.94
CA GLN A 270 43.35 -11.92 -39.51
C GLN A 270 44.67 -11.61 -38.81
N ALA A 271 44.73 -11.67 -37.47
CA ALA A 271 45.96 -11.45 -36.70
C ALA A 271 47.07 -12.46 -37.06
N ALA A 272 46.71 -13.73 -37.27
CA ALA A 272 47.64 -14.76 -37.72
C ALA A 272 48.20 -14.47 -39.13
N ASN A 273 47.36 -13.99 -40.05
CA ASN A 273 47.79 -13.65 -41.41
C ASN A 273 48.62 -12.36 -41.47
N THR A 274 48.21 -11.30 -40.75
CA THR A 274 48.93 -10.02 -40.73
C THR A 274 50.33 -10.17 -40.15
N SER A 275 50.50 -10.92 -39.05
CA SER A 275 51.82 -11.13 -38.45
C SER A 275 52.78 -11.92 -39.35
N ALA A 276 52.30 -12.98 -40.01
CA ALA A 276 53.12 -13.76 -40.94
C ALA A 276 53.52 -12.94 -42.19
N ASN A 277 52.60 -12.16 -42.76
CA ASN A 277 52.87 -11.33 -43.92
C ASN A 277 53.79 -10.14 -43.60
N ALA A 278 53.62 -9.47 -42.45
CA ALA A 278 54.46 -8.35 -42.03
C ALA A 278 55.93 -8.77 -41.84
N VAL A 279 56.17 -9.95 -41.27
CA VAL A 279 57.51 -10.54 -41.13
C VAL A 279 58.16 -10.78 -42.50
N LEU A 280 57.42 -11.38 -43.44
CA LEU A 280 57.91 -11.70 -44.77
C LEU A 280 58.21 -10.43 -45.59
N GLU A 281 57.31 -9.46 -45.57
CA GLU A 281 57.47 -8.18 -46.28
C GLU A 281 58.66 -7.38 -45.76
N SER A 282 58.81 -7.28 -44.44
CA SER A 282 59.91 -6.52 -43.84
C SER A 282 61.28 -7.13 -44.12
N LEU A 283 61.40 -8.46 -44.10
CA LEU A 283 62.64 -9.15 -44.48
C LEU A 283 62.92 -9.08 -45.99
N ASN A 284 61.89 -9.15 -46.84
CA ASN A 284 62.05 -8.92 -48.28
C ASN A 284 62.53 -7.49 -48.58
N ARG A 285 62.03 -6.49 -47.86
CA ARG A 285 62.51 -5.10 -47.95
C ARG A 285 63.98 -4.99 -47.55
N MET A 286 64.37 -5.64 -46.44
CA MET A 286 65.77 -5.67 -46.01
C MET A 286 66.68 -6.32 -47.05
N LYS A 287 66.22 -7.41 -47.69
CA LYS A 287 66.93 -8.06 -48.80
C LYS A 287 67.06 -7.12 -50.01
N ALA A 288 65.98 -6.44 -50.39
CA ALA A 288 66.00 -5.49 -51.52
C ALA A 288 66.97 -4.32 -51.28
N THR A 289 67.10 -3.86 -50.03
CA THR A 289 68.08 -2.82 -49.64
C THR A 289 69.51 -3.35 -49.48
N GLY A 290 69.76 -4.64 -49.68
CA GLY A 290 71.09 -5.26 -49.58
C GLY A 290 71.63 -5.44 -48.16
N ARG A 291 70.85 -5.10 -47.13
CA ARG A 291 71.27 -5.20 -45.71
C ARG A 291 71.35 -6.64 -45.21
N ILE A 292 70.62 -7.55 -45.83
CA ILE A 292 70.72 -9.00 -45.60
C ILE A 292 70.97 -9.70 -46.93
N THR A 293 71.90 -10.66 -46.93
CA THR A 293 72.23 -11.51 -48.08
C THR A 293 71.88 -12.96 -47.75
N GLY A 294 71.61 -13.78 -48.76
CA GLY A 294 71.31 -15.21 -48.58
C GLY A 294 69.92 -15.51 -47.98
N PHE A 295 69.01 -14.53 -47.93
CA PHE A 295 67.61 -14.74 -47.61
C PHE A 295 66.82 -15.17 -48.87
N HIS A 296 66.16 -16.32 -48.82
CA HIS A 296 65.43 -16.89 -49.96
C HIS A 296 63.92 -16.70 -49.87
N GLY A 297 63.40 -16.26 -48.73
CA GLY A 297 61.96 -16.07 -48.49
C GLY A 297 61.33 -17.26 -47.76
N ARG A 298 60.01 -17.41 -47.91
CA ARG A 298 59.22 -18.47 -47.28
C ARG A 298 59.37 -19.79 -48.05
N LEU A 299 59.48 -20.91 -47.33
CA LEU A 299 59.69 -22.24 -47.91
C LEU A 299 58.60 -22.62 -48.93
N GLY A 300 57.33 -22.33 -48.64
CA GLY A 300 56.21 -22.59 -49.55
C GLY A 300 56.34 -21.91 -50.92
N ASP A 301 57.05 -20.79 -51.00
CA ASP A 301 57.27 -20.06 -52.26
C ASP A 301 58.51 -20.57 -53.04
N LEU A 302 59.28 -21.52 -52.48
CA LEU A 302 60.53 -22.05 -53.05
C LEU A 302 60.36 -23.39 -53.79
N GLY A 303 59.13 -23.88 -53.92
CA GLY A 303 58.81 -25.12 -54.61
C GLY A 303 57.36 -25.13 -55.05
N THR A 304 57.01 -26.07 -55.93
CA THR A 304 55.65 -26.24 -56.45
C THR A 304 55.20 -27.68 -56.27
N ILE A 305 53.90 -27.89 -56.13
CA ILE A 305 53.27 -29.21 -56.02
C ILE A 305 51.97 -29.20 -56.84
N PRO A 306 51.51 -30.34 -57.40
CA PRO A 306 50.22 -30.38 -58.09
C PRO A 306 49.06 -30.02 -57.16
N ASP A 307 48.07 -29.26 -57.66
CA ASP A 307 46.95 -28.73 -56.86
C ASP A 307 46.14 -29.81 -56.15
N LYS A 308 46.08 -31.02 -56.72
CA LYS A 308 45.46 -32.20 -56.08
C LYS A 308 45.98 -32.43 -54.65
N TYR A 309 47.24 -32.07 -54.37
CA TYR A 309 47.90 -32.33 -53.10
C TYR A 309 48.08 -31.09 -52.22
N ASP A 310 47.55 -29.91 -52.59
CA ASP A 310 47.72 -28.68 -51.80
C ASP A 310 47.15 -28.83 -50.38
N ILE A 311 45.92 -29.34 -50.24
CA ILE A 311 45.30 -29.54 -48.93
C ILE A 311 46.13 -30.50 -48.06
N ALA A 312 46.57 -31.61 -48.65
CA ALA A 312 47.42 -32.59 -47.98
C ALA A 312 48.75 -31.99 -47.54
N MET A 313 49.41 -31.22 -48.42
CA MET A 313 50.69 -30.56 -48.15
C MET A 313 50.55 -29.45 -47.09
N SER A 314 49.54 -28.59 -47.23
CA SER A 314 49.25 -27.48 -46.33
C SER A 314 48.90 -27.97 -44.91
N THR A 315 48.14 -29.07 -44.81
CA THR A 315 47.79 -29.70 -43.52
C THR A 315 48.99 -30.42 -42.91
N ALA A 316 49.73 -31.20 -43.69
CA ALA A 316 50.85 -32.00 -43.20
C ALA A 316 52.06 -31.15 -42.79
N CYS A 317 52.22 -29.96 -43.38
CA CYS A 317 53.43 -29.15 -43.23
C CYS A 317 53.15 -27.67 -42.95
N PRO A 318 52.79 -27.30 -41.70
CA PRO A 318 52.76 -25.89 -41.28
C PRO A 318 54.12 -25.19 -41.41
N ALA A 319 55.20 -25.97 -41.44
CA ALA A 319 56.57 -25.48 -41.61
C ALA A 319 56.85 -24.85 -43.00
N LEU A 320 55.93 -24.94 -43.96
CA LEU A 320 56.00 -24.21 -45.23
C LEU A 320 56.03 -22.69 -45.02
N ASN A 321 55.50 -22.19 -43.90
CA ASN A 321 55.60 -20.79 -43.50
C ASN A 321 56.96 -20.40 -42.90
N HIS A 322 57.88 -21.34 -42.73
CA HIS A 322 59.23 -21.04 -42.24
C HIS A 322 60.05 -20.35 -43.33
N LEU A 323 60.93 -19.47 -42.89
CA LEU A 323 61.81 -18.70 -43.77
C LEU A 323 63.09 -19.50 -44.05
N VAL A 324 63.74 -19.27 -45.19
CA VAL A 324 64.94 -20.01 -45.60
C VAL A 324 66.12 -19.06 -45.80
N VAL A 325 67.26 -19.39 -45.19
CA VAL A 325 68.55 -18.67 -45.33
C VAL A 325 69.70 -19.63 -45.61
N ASP A 326 70.79 -19.14 -46.20
CA ASP A 326 71.96 -19.98 -46.48
C ASP A 326 72.77 -20.31 -45.21
N GLN A 327 73.15 -19.29 -44.44
CA GLN A 327 74.10 -19.40 -43.32
C GLN A 327 73.49 -19.00 -41.96
N VAL A 328 74.07 -19.49 -40.86
CA VAL A 328 73.61 -19.22 -39.48
C VAL A 328 73.65 -17.72 -39.17
N LYS A 329 74.75 -17.04 -39.53
CA LYS A 329 74.93 -15.58 -39.30
C LYS A 329 73.79 -14.76 -39.93
N GLN A 330 73.29 -15.18 -41.09
CA GLN A 330 72.21 -14.49 -41.80
C GLN A 330 70.86 -14.69 -41.08
N GLY A 331 70.62 -15.89 -40.55
CA GLY A 331 69.44 -16.18 -39.73
C GLY A 331 69.43 -15.37 -38.43
N GLU A 332 70.56 -15.30 -37.73
CA GLU A 332 70.73 -14.48 -36.53
C GLU A 332 70.48 -13.00 -36.82
N ALA A 333 71.01 -12.47 -37.93
CA ALA A 333 70.77 -11.10 -38.36
C ALA A 333 69.28 -10.82 -38.64
N CYS A 334 68.56 -11.75 -39.28
CA CYS A 334 67.12 -11.64 -39.51
C CYS A 334 66.35 -11.61 -38.18
N ILE A 335 66.69 -12.49 -37.23
CA ILE A 335 66.02 -12.54 -35.91
C ILE A 335 66.31 -11.29 -35.09
N ALA A 336 67.57 -10.82 -35.07
CA ALA A 336 67.97 -9.60 -34.39
C ALA A 336 67.20 -8.39 -34.93
N TYR A 337 67.01 -8.31 -36.24
CA TYR A 337 66.21 -7.27 -36.88
C TYR A 337 64.73 -7.34 -36.49
N LEU A 338 64.10 -8.52 -36.58
CA LEU A 338 62.70 -8.71 -36.18
C LEU A 338 62.47 -8.34 -34.71
N LYS A 339 63.44 -8.65 -33.83
CA LYS A 339 63.41 -8.28 -32.42
C LYS A 339 63.59 -6.78 -32.21
N ALA A 340 64.55 -6.16 -32.90
CA ALA A 340 64.83 -4.73 -32.76
C ALA A 340 63.67 -3.84 -33.24
N GLN A 341 62.92 -4.29 -34.25
CA GLN A 341 61.78 -3.56 -34.82
C GLN A 341 60.43 -4.09 -34.35
N ASN A 342 60.41 -5.10 -33.46
CA ASN A 342 59.21 -5.75 -32.93
C ASN A 342 58.18 -6.17 -34.00
N ILE A 343 58.66 -6.71 -35.13
CA ILE A 343 57.82 -7.03 -36.31
C ILE A 343 57.06 -8.35 -36.11
N GLY A 344 57.62 -9.28 -35.35
CA GLY A 344 57.00 -10.57 -35.05
C GLY A 344 57.99 -11.70 -34.83
N ARG A 345 57.46 -12.91 -34.63
CA ARG A 345 58.25 -14.14 -34.46
C ARG A 345 58.29 -14.92 -35.77
N ALA A 346 59.48 -15.40 -36.14
CA ALA A 346 59.67 -16.23 -37.32
C ALA A 346 60.50 -17.48 -36.99
N ASN A 347 60.19 -18.58 -37.67
CA ASN A 347 61.04 -19.77 -37.68
C ASN A 347 61.87 -19.76 -38.98
N ILE A 348 63.18 -19.99 -38.87
CA ILE A 348 64.10 -19.90 -40.00
C ILE A 348 64.86 -21.23 -40.16
N TYR A 349 64.88 -21.75 -41.38
CA TYR A 349 65.71 -22.86 -41.81
C TYR A 349 67.02 -22.35 -42.39
N VAL A 350 68.12 -22.89 -41.87
CA VAL A 350 69.48 -22.57 -42.31
C VAL A 350 70.01 -23.72 -43.17
N LEU A 351 70.18 -23.49 -44.47
CA LEU A 351 70.55 -24.53 -45.43
C LEU A 351 71.89 -25.21 -45.09
N ASP A 352 72.88 -24.46 -44.61
CA ASP A 352 74.19 -25.00 -44.20
C ASP A 352 74.10 -26.05 -43.07
N LYS A 353 73.07 -25.97 -42.22
CA LYS A 353 72.88 -26.90 -41.09
C LYS A 353 71.91 -28.03 -41.39
N LEU A 354 71.34 -28.09 -42.59
CA LEU A 354 70.47 -29.17 -43.00
C LEU A 354 71.27 -30.33 -43.60
N GLY A 355 70.89 -31.56 -43.22
CA GLY A 355 71.50 -32.76 -43.78
C GLY A 355 71.19 -32.87 -45.28
N LYS A 356 72.23 -33.09 -46.09
CA LYS A 356 72.14 -33.20 -47.56
C LYS A 356 71.67 -34.57 -48.04
N SER A 357 71.67 -35.58 -47.17
CA SER A 357 71.25 -36.94 -47.52
C SER A 357 69.73 -37.10 -47.42
N ILE A 358 69.12 -37.47 -48.54
CA ILE A 358 67.69 -37.74 -48.67
C ILE A 358 67.56 -39.24 -48.98
N PRO A 359 67.17 -40.08 -48.02
CA PRO A 359 67.05 -41.51 -48.23
C PRO A 359 65.88 -41.83 -49.17
N SER A 360 66.14 -42.73 -50.11
CA SER A 360 65.09 -43.42 -50.87
C SER A 360 64.45 -44.46 -49.96
N VAL A 361 63.11 -44.49 -49.90
CA VAL A 361 62.36 -45.40 -49.04
C VAL A 361 61.29 -46.08 -49.86
N ASN A 362 61.13 -47.40 -49.69
CA ASN A 362 60.04 -48.14 -50.30
C ASN A 362 58.72 -47.87 -49.54
N THR A 363 57.70 -47.38 -50.25
CA THR A 363 56.43 -46.97 -49.67
C THR A 363 55.40 -48.11 -49.73
N PRO A 364 54.70 -48.43 -48.62
CA PRO A 364 53.63 -49.42 -48.62
C PRO A 364 52.45 -49.00 -49.52
N GLU A 365 51.76 -49.99 -50.10
CA GLU A 365 50.64 -49.80 -51.05
C GLU A 365 50.93 -48.88 -52.25
N ASN A 366 52.21 -48.65 -52.61
CA ASN A 366 52.63 -47.65 -53.60
C ASN A 366 52.10 -46.23 -53.31
N ALA A 367 51.86 -45.91 -52.03
CA ALA A 367 51.35 -44.62 -51.62
C ALA A 367 52.40 -43.52 -51.92
N PRO A 368 52.04 -42.45 -52.64
CA PRO A 368 52.99 -41.42 -53.02
C PRO A 368 53.45 -40.65 -51.79
N ARG A 369 54.75 -40.39 -51.73
CA ARG A 369 55.36 -39.58 -50.68
C ARG A 369 55.28 -38.10 -51.05
N LEU A 370 54.84 -37.26 -50.11
CA LEU A 370 54.68 -35.82 -50.37
C LEU A 370 55.97 -35.14 -50.86
N PHE A 371 57.13 -35.52 -50.33
CA PHE A 371 58.41 -34.96 -50.75
C PHE A 371 58.70 -35.21 -52.23
N ASP A 372 58.40 -36.42 -52.74
CA ASP A 372 58.69 -36.80 -54.13
C ASP A 372 57.76 -36.08 -55.13
N LEU A 373 56.62 -35.58 -54.64
CA LEU A 373 55.67 -34.78 -55.43
C LEU A 373 56.08 -33.30 -55.51
N VAL A 374 57.00 -32.84 -54.66
CA VAL A 374 57.47 -31.45 -54.64
C VAL A 374 58.54 -31.24 -55.71
N LYS A 375 58.34 -30.20 -56.52
CA LYS A 375 59.34 -29.70 -57.47
C LYS A 375 59.98 -28.43 -56.89
N PRO A 376 61.17 -28.51 -56.26
CA PRO A 376 61.86 -27.33 -55.75
C PRO A 376 62.33 -26.44 -56.91
N LYS A 377 62.34 -25.13 -56.72
CA LYS A 377 62.84 -24.16 -57.73
C LYS A 377 64.34 -24.35 -58.01
N ASP A 378 65.10 -24.70 -56.98
CA ASP A 378 66.54 -24.97 -57.03
C ASP A 378 66.81 -26.21 -56.17
N PRO A 379 67.60 -27.19 -56.65
CA PRO A 379 67.96 -28.40 -55.90
C PRO A 379 68.53 -28.12 -54.51
N LYS A 380 69.16 -26.95 -54.27
CA LYS A 380 69.68 -26.59 -52.94
C LYS A 380 68.61 -26.50 -51.84
N PHE A 381 67.34 -26.31 -52.21
CA PHE A 381 66.22 -26.23 -51.27
C PHE A 381 65.61 -27.61 -50.94
N ALA A 382 65.98 -28.67 -51.65
CA ALA A 382 65.46 -30.01 -51.40
C ALA A 382 65.66 -30.49 -49.93
N PRO A 383 66.80 -30.24 -49.26
CA PRO A 383 66.96 -30.56 -47.84
C PRO A 383 65.96 -29.86 -46.91
N ALA A 384 65.55 -28.63 -47.25
CA ALA A 384 64.58 -27.86 -46.47
C ALA A 384 63.16 -28.45 -46.61
N PHE A 385 62.75 -28.79 -47.84
CA PHE A 385 61.49 -29.49 -48.07
C PHE A 385 61.47 -30.87 -47.40
N TYR A 386 62.58 -31.61 -47.47
CA TYR A 386 62.71 -32.89 -46.79
C TYR A 386 62.61 -32.76 -45.28
N LYS A 387 63.25 -31.76 -44.67
CA LYS A 387 63.16 -31.50 -43.22
C LYS A 387 61.73 -31.20 -42.79
N ALA A 388 61.00 -30.46 -43.61
CA ALA A 388 59.64 -29.99 -43.34
C ALA A 388 58.60 -31.11 -43.48
N VAL A 389 58.75 -31.98 -44.49
CA VAL A 389 57.76 -33.00 -44.87
C VAL A 389 58.15 -34.41 -44.41
N ARG A 390 59.45 -34.73 -44.32
CA ARG A 390 59.99 -36.06 -43.96
C ARG A 390 59.37 -37.18 -44.79
N ASP A 391 59.22 -38.37 -44.22
CA ASP A 391 58.62 -39.56 -44.82
C ASP A 391 57.07 -39.50 -44.70
N THR A 392 56.45 -38.39 -45.10
CA THR A 392 54.98 -38.26 -45.07
C THR A 392 54.35 -38.81 -46.34
N LEU A 393 53.45 -39.78 -46.19
CA LEU A 393 52.69 -40.42 -47.27
C LEU A 393 51.34 -39.73 -47.47
N VAL A 394 50.83 -39.78 -48.70
CA VAL A 394 49.48 -39.33 -49.03
C VAL A 394 48.55 -40.53 -49.19
N ALA A 395 47.41 -40.50 -48.49
CA ALA A 395 46.32 -41.44 -48.64
C ALA A 395 45.12 -40.78 -49.34
N GLU A 396 44.32 -41.56 -50.06
CA GLU A 396 43.10 -41.06 -50.69
C GLU A 396 41.97 -40.86 -49.66
N ASN A 397 41.89 -41.76 -48.68
CA ASN A 397 40.85 -41.77 -47.66
C ASN A 397 41.40 -42.15 -46.27
N LEU A 398 40.58 -41.97 -45.23
CA LEU A 398 40.97 -42.23 -43.84
C LEU A 398 41.26 -43.72 -43.57
N GLU A 399 40.56 -44.62 -44.24
CA GLU A 399 40.78 -46.07 -44.11
C GLU A 399 42.17 -46.47 -44.60
N GLN A 400 42.57 -45.97 -45.78
CA GLN A 400 43.92 -46.15 -46.30
C GLN A 400 44.95 -45.47 -45.39
N ALA A 401 44.66 -44.27 -44.86
CA ALA A 401 45.56 -43.61 -43.93
C ALA A 401 45.82 -44.45 -42.66
N ASN A 402 44.78 -45.08 -42.10
CA ASN A 402 44.91 -45.97 -40.95
C ASN A 402 45.73 -47.23 -41.28
N ARG A 403 45.50 -47.86 -42.44
CA ARG A 403 46.29 -49.03 -42.85
C ARG A 403 47.77 -48.68 -43.05
N LEU A 404 48.06 -47.53 -43.68
CA LEU A 404 49.43 -47.07 -43.89
C LEU A 404 50.13 -46.66 -42.58
N ALA A 405 49.41 -46.01 -41.67
CA ALA A 405 49.98 -45.53 -40.40
C ALA A 405 50.22 -46.67 -39.40
N PHE A 406 49.32 -47.65 -39.31
CA PHE A 406 49.32 -48.68 -38.27
C PHE A 406 49.52 -50.12 -38.77
N GLY A 407 49.38 -50.39 -40.08
CA GLY A 407 49.34 -51.76 -40.63
C GLY A 407 50.70 -52.39 -40.96
N GLY A 408 51.81 -51.66 -40.85
CA GLY A 408 53.16 -52.15 -41.15
C GLY A 408 54.08 -52.27 -39.93
N GLN A 409 55.25 -52.91 -40.11
CA GLN A 409 56.31 -52.97 -39.08
C GLN A 409 56.88 -51.58 -38.74
N ARG A 410 56.81 -50.64 -39.68
CA ARG A 410 57.21 -49.23 -39.52
C ARG A 410 55.97 -48.35 -39.50
N ARG A 411 55.89 -47.45 -38.50
CA ARG A 411 54.87 -46.40 -38.46
C ARG A 411 55.19 -45.29 -39.46
N TRP A 412 54.21 -44.89 -40.24
CA TRP A 412 54.32 -43.82 -41.23
C TRP A 412 53.50 -42.61 -40.79
N ARG A 413 53.98 -41.42 -41.13
CA ARG A 413 53.19 -40.19 -41.05
C ARG A 413 52.35 -40.12 -42.32
N VAL A 414 51.03 -40.00 -42.18
CA VAL A 414 50.12 -40.10 -43.33
C VAL A 414 49.11 -38.96 -43.30
N VAL A 415 48.90 -38.34 -44.46
CA VAL A 415 47.87 -37.31 -44.63
C VAL A 415 46.89 -37.72 -45.73
N THR A 416 45.60 -37.51 -45.53
CA THR A 416 44.59 -37.76 -46.56
C THR A 416 44.49 -36.58 -47.53
N LEU A 417 43.99 -36.81 -48.74
CA LEU A 417 43.65 -35.73 -49.68
C LEU A 417 42.64 -34.72 -49.09
N ALA A 418 41.83 -35.15 -48.13
CA ALA A 418 40.87 -34.31 -47.40
C ALA A 418 41.49 -33.50 -46.24
N GLY A 419 42.78 -33.66 -45.95
CA GLY A 419 43.45 -32.90 -44.88
C GLY A 419 43.30 -33.51 -43.48
N GLN A 420 43.14 -34.82 -43.36
CA GLN A 420 43.26 -35.52 -42.08
C GLN A 420 44.70 -36.04 -41.94
N LEU A 421 45.36 -35.79 -40.82
CA LEU A 421 46.77 -36.15 -40.61
C LEU A 421 46.91 -37.09 -39.41
N ILE A 422 47.61 -38.20 -39.62
CA ILE A 422 48.04 -39.15 -38.60
C ILE A 422 49.56 -39.07 -38.50
N ASP A 423 50.05 -38.66 -37.34
CA ASP A 423 51.48 -38.52 -37.06
C ASP A 423 52.06 -39.77 -36.40
N THR A 424 53.34 -40.01 -36.64
CA THR A 424 54.15 -41.07 -36.02
C THR A 424 54.22 -40.99 -34.50
N SER A 425 53.99 -39.79 -33.92
CA SER A 425 53.85 -39.57 -32.48
C SER A 425 52.58 -40.16 -31.88
N GLY A 426 51.64 -40.63 -32.71
CA GLY A 426 50.30 -41.06 -32.27
C GLY A 426 49.27 -39.92 -32.25
N THR A 427 49.63 -38.72 -32.73
CA THR A 427 48.70 -37.61 -32.88
C THR A 427 47.82 -37.82 -34.11
N MET A 428 46.50 -37.73 -33.94
CA MET A 428 45.54 -37.69 -35.05
C MET A 428 44.87 -36.31 -35.09
N SER A 429 44.82 -35.72 -36.27
CA SER A 429 44.22 -34.40 -36.49
C SER A 429 43.25 -34.45 -37.67
N GLY A 430 42.03 -33.98 -37.44
CA GLY A 430 40.95 -33.94 -38.41
C GLY A 430 39.64 -33.49 -37.75
N GLY A 431 38.86 -32.66 -38.43
CA GLY A 431 37.59 -32.11 -37.93
C GLY A 431 37.39 -30.63 -38.27
N GLY A 432 36.13 -30.17 -38.23
CA GLY A 432 35.74 -28.80 -38.57
C GLY A 432 35.46 -28.58 -40.06
N THR A 433 34.89 -27.41 -40.39
CA THR A 433 34.58 -26.99 -41.78
C THR A 433 35.77 -26.34 -42.50
N ARG A 434 36.87 -26.07 -41.79
CA ARG A 434 38.03 -25.35 -42.31
C ARG A 434 39.18 -26.29 -42.63
N VAL A 435 39.52 -26.38 -43.92
CA VAL A 435 40.75 -27.03 -44.40
C VAL A 435 41.88 -26.01 -44.52
N MET A 436 43.11 -26.40 -44.16
CA MET A 436 44.30 -25.61 -44.48
C MET A 436 44.64 -25.80 -45.95
N LYS A 437 44.64 -24.71 -46.72
CA LYS A 437 44.97 -24.68 -48.16
C LYS A 437 45.81 -23.44 -48.48
N GLY A 438 46.58 -23.49 -49.55
CA GLY A 438 47.31 -22.33 -50.07
C GLY A 438 48.65 -22.03 -49.40
N LEU A 439 49.21 -22.95 -48.59
CA LEU A 439 50.60 -22.83 -48.14
C LEU A 439 51.60 -23.18 -49.25
N MET A 440 51.18 -23.94 -50.26
CA MET A 440 51.99 -24.33 -51.41
C MET A 440 51.08 -24.71 -52.59
N SER A 441 50.95 -23.82 -53.57
CA SER A 441 50.02 -23.97 -54.71
C SER A 441 50.75 -24.01 -56.06
N SER A 442 50.07 -24.43 -57.13
CA SER A 442 50.60 -24.35 -58.51
C SER A 442 50.75 -22.89 -59.02
N LYS A 443 50.11 -21.91 -58.36
CA LYS A 443 50.14 -20.46 -58.63
C LYS A 443 50.22 -19.67 -57.33
N PHE A 444 51.04 -18.60 -57.25
CA PHE A 444 51.23 -17.82 -56.01
C PHE A 444 49.90 -17.23 -55.45
N ALA A 445 49.80 -17.16 -54.12
CA ALA A 445 48.57 -17.26 -53.32
C ALA A 445 47.51 -16.13 -53.47
N ALA A 446 46.25 -16.51 -53.24
CA ALA A 446 45.07 -15.65 -53.14
C ALA A 446 44.74 -15.23 -51.69
N GLU A 447 43.98 -14.13 -51.62
CA GLU A 447 43.71 -13.19 -50.52
C GLU A 447 43.19 -13.78 -49.19
N SER A 448 43.75 -13.29 -48.10
CA SER A 448 43.22 -13.41 -46.73
C SER A 448 41.87 -12.69 -46.56
N VAL A 449 41.16 -12.95 -45.45
CA VAL A 449 39.95 -12.21 -45.06
C VAL A 449 40.22 -10.70 -45.14
N ARG A 450 39.39 -9.98 -45.91
CA ARG A 450 39.56 -8.55 -46.13
C ARG A 450 39.23 -7.74 -44.87
N PRO A 451 39.98 -6.67 -44.56
CA PRO A 451 39.70 -5.79 -43.42
C PRO A 451 38.28 -5.21 -43.42
N GLU A 452 37.64 -5.01 -44.58
CA GLU A 452 36.26 -4.52 -44.63
C GLU A 452 35.25 -5.53 -44.07
N VAL A 453 35.46 -6.83 -44.33
CA VAL A 453 34.58 -7.91 -43.86
C VAL A 453 34.69 -8.06 -42.34
N LEU A 454 35.89 -7.88 -41.78
CA LEU A 454 36.06 -7.89 -40.32
C LEU A 454 35.28 -6.75 -39.65
N ARG A 455 35.34 -5.54 -40.22
CA ARG A 455 34.56 -4.40 -39.71
C ARG A 455 33.06 -4.64 -39.75
N GLN A 456 32.56 -5.30 -40.80
CA GLN A 456 31.15 -5.68 -40.88
C GLN A 456 30.76 -6.64 -39.74
N TYR A 457 31.56 -7.68 -39.48
CA TYR A 457 31.29 -8.60 -38.36
C TYR A 457 31.38 -7.92 -36.99
N GLU A 458 32.29 -6.96 -36.81
CA GLU A 458 32.34 -6.16 -35.58
C GLU A 458 31.06 -5.33 -35.38
N GLN A 459 30.58 -4.66 -36.44
CA GLN A 459 29.34 -3.89 -36.40
C GLN A 459 28.12 -4.78 -36.12
N GLU A 460 27.99 -5.91 -36.82
CA GLU A 460 26.90 -6.86 -36.59
C GLU A 460 26.89 -7.42 -35.16
N ALA A 461 28.06 -7.72 -34.60
CA ALA A 461 28.18 -8.20 -33.22
C ALA A 461 27.82 -7.11 -32.19
N GLU A 462 28.21 -5.85 -32.45
CA GLU A 462 27.86 -4.72 -31.59
C GLU A 462 26.37 -4.39 -31.63
N GLU A 463 25.76 -4.40 -32.82
CA GLU A 463 24.32 -4.19 -33.00
C GLU A 463 23.50 -5.32 -32.36
N ALA A 464 23.91 -6.58 -32.56
CA ALA A 464 23.25 -7.71 -31.91
C ALA A 464 23.41 -7.69 -30.39
N GLY A 465 24.55 -7.21 -29.88
CA GLY A 465 24.79 -6.97 -28.46
C GLY A 465 23.86 -5.89 -27.89
N ARG A 466 23.81 -4.72 -28.54
CA ARG A 466 22.95 -3.59 -28.12
C ARG A 466 21.48 -3.98 -28.12
N ALA A 467 21.00 -4.61 -29.18
CA ALA A 467 19.60 -5.07 -29.27
C ALA A 467 19.26 -6.07 -28.15
N PHE A 468 20.19 -6.96 -27.79
CA PHE A 468 19.99 -7.89 -26.68
C PHE A 468 19.93 -7.18 -25.33
N ASP A 469 20.82 -6.23 -25.07
CA ASP A 469 20.87 -5.49 -23.81
C ASP A 469 19.65 -4.57 -23.62
N GLU A 470 19.20 -3.90 -24.68
CA GLU A 470 17.96 -3.11 -24.69
C GLU A 470 16.74 -3.98 -24.40
N TYR A 471 16.66 -5.14 -25.05
CA TYR A 471 15.58 -6.09 -24.84
C TYR A 471 15.55 -6.65 -23.41
N LEU A 472 16.71 -6.91 -22.81
CA LEU A 472 16.80 -7.32 -21.40
C LEU A 472 16.30 -6.23 -20.45
N LYS A 473 16.54 -4.95 -20.75
CA LYS A 473 16.01 -3.84 -19.95
C LYS A 473 14.49 -3.77 -20.07
N GLU A 474 13.95 -3.89 -21.29
CA GLU A 474 12.50 -3.89 -21.53
C GLU A 474 11.83 -5.06 -20.79
N LYS A 475 12.38 -6.27 -20.90
CA LYS A 475 11.88 -7.45 -20.17
C LYS A 475 11.90 -7.24 -18.65
N ARG A 476 12.97 -6.66 -18.10
CA ARG A 476 13.05 -6.39 -16.65
C ARG A 476 12.02 -5.35 -16.20
N ALA A 477 11.82 -4.29 -16.97
CA ALA A 477 10.79 -3.29 -16.67
C ALA A 477 9.40 -3.93 -16.68
N PHE A 478 9.09 -4.71 -17.71
CA PHE A 478 7.82 -5.42 -17.82
C PHE A 478 7.61 -6.45 -16.70
N ALA A 479 8.65 -7.19 -16.31
CA ALA A 479 8.59 -8.13 -15.20
C ALA A 479 8.31 -7.43 -13.86
N ALA A 480 8.88 -6.24 -13.64
CA ALA A 480 8.60 -5.45 -12.44
C ALA A 480 7.15 -4.93 -12.40
N GLU A 481 6.61 -4.48 -13.54
CA GLU A 481 5.20 -4.09 -13.65
C GLU A 481 4.26 -5.27 -13.35
N LEU A 482 4.58 -6.46 -13.87
CA LEU A 482 3.80 -7.68 -13.62
C LEU A 482 3.85 -8.09 -12.13
N GLU A 483 5.01 -7.97 -11.49
CA GLU A 483 5.17 -8.26 -10.07
C GLU A 483 4.34 -7.30 -9.19
N GLU A 484 4.29 -6.00 -9.55
CA GLU A 484 3.45 -5.02 -8.86
C GLU A 484 1.96 -5.37 -9.01
N LEU A 485 1.55 -5.79 -10.22
CA LEU A 485 0.17 -6.22 -10.49
C LEU A 485 -0.19 -7.49 -9.70
N GLN A 486 0.73 -8.45 -9.60
CA GLN A 486 0.58 -9.65 -8.76
C GLN A 486 0.50 -9.30 -7.26
N LYS A 487 1.23 -8.29 -6.78
CA LYS A 487 1.13 -7.80 -5.38
C LYS A 487 -0.21 -7.16 -5.04
N ARG A 488 -0.92 -6.57 -6.02
CA ARG A 488 -2.27 -6.05 -5.81
C ARG A 488 -3.30 -7.16 -5.55
N PHE A 489 -3.06 -8.36 -6.07
CA PHE A 489 -3.98 -9.49 -5.94
C PHE A 489 -4.33 -9.84 -4.48
N PRO A 490 -3.38 -10.13 -3.57
CA PRO A 490 -3.68 -10.41 -2.17
C PRO A 490 -4.28 -9.20 -1.43
N GLN A 491 -3.98 -7.97 -1.85
CA GLN A 491 -4.56 -6.76 -1.24
C GLN A 491 -6.06 -6.65 -1.53
N VAL A 492 -6.47 -6.92 -2.78
CA VAL A 492 -7.88 -6.94 -3.17
C VAL A 492 -8.61 -8.13 -2.52
N GLU A 493 -8.00 -9.32 -2.47
CA GLU A 493 -8.60 -10.47 -1.77
C GLU A 493 -8.80 -10.22 -0.27
N MET A 494 -7.83 -9.60 0.39
CA MET A 494 -7.97 -9.20 1.79
C MET A 494 -9.08 -8.16 1.97
N SER A 495 -9.21 -7.22 1.05
CA SER A 495 -10.26 -6.20 1.07
C SER A 495 -11.65 -6.83 0.88
N ILE A 496 -11.78 -7.80 -0.03
CA ILE A 496 -13.01 -8.60 -0.22
C ILE A 496 -13.36 -9.32 1.08
N SER A 497 -12.41 -10.06 1.68
CA SER A 497 -12.64 -10.80 2.93
C SER A 497 -13.08 -9.87 4.07
N LYS A 498 -12.45 -8.69 4.19
CA LYS A 498 -12.85 -7.67 5.16
C LYS A 498 -14.29 -7.18 4.95
N VAL A 499 -14.65 -6.85 3.71
CA VAL A 499 -16.01 -6.38 3.39
C VAL A 499 -17.04 -7.49 3.61
N GLU A 500 -16.72 -8.76 3.30
CA GLU A 500 -17.60 -9.89 3.59
C GLU A 500 -17.82 -10.11 5.08
N LEU A 501 -16.79 -9.92 5.91
CA LEU A 501 -16.92 -9.93 7.37
C LEU A 501 -17.76 -8.75 7.88
N ASP A 502 -17.56 -7.56 7.34
CA ASP A 502 -18.37 -6.37 7.66
C ASP A 502 -19.85 -6.61 7.33
N ILE A 503 -20.15 -7.19 6.17
CA ILE A 503 -21.53 -7.53 5.75
C ILE A 503 -22.14 -8.54 6.72
N LYS A 504 -21.44 -9.64 7.05
CA LYS A 504 -21.92 -10.64 8.01
C LYS A 504 -22.15 -10.03 9.40
N GLY A 505 -21.26 -9.14 9.83
CA GLY A 505 -21.42 -8.40 11.08
C GLY A 505 -22.62 -7.45 11.04
N GLY A 506 -22.81 -6.75 9.92
CA GLY A 506 -23.97 -5.90 9.66
C GLY A 506 -25.29 -6.67 9.66
N GLU A 507 -25.34 -7.86 9.04
CA GLU A 507 -26.53 -8.73 9.05
C GLU A 507 -26.94 -9.13 10.46
N LYS A 508 -25.97 -9.49 11.31
CA LYS A 508 -26.25 -9.79 12.72
C LYS A 508 -26.85 -8.58 13.44
N ARG A 509 -26.24 -7.40 13.28
CA ARG A 509 -26.77 -6.15 13.86
C ARG A 509 -28.18 -5.83 13.37
N ILE A 510 -28.46 -5.99 12.07
CA ILE A 510 -29.80 -5.80 11.50
C ILE A 510 -30.79 -6.77 12.14
N ASN A 511 -30.43 -8.04 12.28
CA ASN A 511 -31.30 -9.04 12.89
C ASN A 511 -31.59 -8.74 14.37
N ASP A 512 -30.57 -8.33 15.13
CA ASP A 512 -30.71 -7.92 16.53
C ASP A 512 -31.61 -6.68 16.66
N SER A 513 -31.39 -5.66 15.82
CA SER A 513 -32.23 -4.46 15.79
C SER A 513 -33.67 -4.76 15.36
N ARG A 514 -33.88 -5.68 14.41
CA ARG A 514 -35.22 -6.14 14.01
C ARG A 514 -35.91 -6.92 15.13
N ALA A 515 -35.18 -7.75 15.87
CA ALA A 515 -35.71 -8.45 17.03
C ALA A 515 -36.15 -7.46 18.11
N ARG A 516 -35.33 -6.45 18.40
CA ARG A 516 -35.66 -5.34 19.31
C ARG A 516 -36.86 -4.54 18.83
N LEU A 517 -36.94 -4.21 17.53
CA LEU A 517 -38.10 -3.53 16.96
C LEU A 517 -39.38 -4.36 17.16
N LYS A 518 -39.31 -5.67 16.92
CA LYS A 518 -40.45 -6.58 17.12
C LYS A 518 -40.85 -6.66 18.60
N GLU A 519 -39.88 -6.69 19.51
CA GLU A 519 -40.13 -6.63 20.95
C GLU A 519 -40.82 -5.33 21.35
N LEU A 520 -40.27 -4.17 20.93
CA LEU A 520 -40.86 -2.86 21.16
C LEU A 520 -42.26 -2.76 20.56
N GLN A 521 -42.49 -3.25 19.34
CA GLN A 521 -43.81 -3.29 18.72
C GLN A 521 -44.79 -4.21 19.45
N SER A 522 -44.32 -5.33 20.02
CA SER A 522 -45.16 -6.23 20.82
C SER A 522 -45.53 -5.64 22.19
N GLN A 523 -44.61 -4.87 22.79
CA GLN A 523 -44.85 -4.07 23.99
C GLN A 523 -45.70 -2.82 23.68
N ASN A 524 -45.68 -2.36 22.43
CA ASN A 524 -46.41 -1.20 21.89
C ASN A 524 -47.72 -1.58 21.18
N LYS A 525 -48.42 -2.63 21.61
CA LYS A 525 -49.87 -2.49 21.57
C LYS A 525 -50.15 -1.52 22.71
N PRO A 526 -50.44 -0.22 22.46
CA PRO A 526 -51.00 0.61 23.52
C PRO A 526 -52.17 -0.22 24.03
N ASP A 527 -52.11 -0.59 25.30
CA ASP A 527 -53.07 -1.52 25.87
C ASP A 527 -54.41 -0.95 25.43
N ALA A 528 -55.29 -1.73 24.78
CA ALA A 528 -56.53 -1.13 24.28
C ALA A 528 -57.29 -0.42 25.43
N GLY A 529 -56.95 -0.77 26.69
CA GLY A 529 -57.21 -0.04 27.91
C GLY A 529 -56.64 1.39 28.01
N ASP A 530 -55.37 1.67 27.70
CA ASP A 530 -54.74 3.00 27.83
C ASP A 530 -55.38 4.03 26.88
N VAL A 531 -55.59 3.67 25.61
CA VAL A 531 -56.29 4.55 24.64
C VAL A 531 -57.75 4.77 25.05
N LYS A 532 -58.42 3.73 25.56
CA LYS A 532 -59.78 3.85 26.11
C LYS A 532 -59.80 4.71 27.38
N ARG A 533 -58.79 4.62 28.24
CA ARG A 533 -58.65 5.38 29.49
C ARG A 533 -58.42 6.85 29.18
N ILE A 534 -57.56 7.19 28.20
CA ILE A 534 -57.40 8.56 27.69
C ILE A 534 -58.74 9.10 27.20
N GLY A 535 -59.49 8.34 26.39
CA GLY A 535 -60.81 8.77 25.91
C GLY A 535 -61.89 8.91 27.01
N ILE A 536 -61.76 8.17 28.12
CA ILE A 536 -62.61 8.34 29.31
C ILE A 536 -62.20 9.60 30.08
N LEU A 537 -60.89 9.79 30.31
CA LEU A 537 -60.32 10.96 30.99
C LEU A 537 -60.64 12.25 30.24
N ASP A 538 -60.58 12.27 28.90
CA ASP A 538 -60.96 13.45 28.10
C ASP A 538 -62.43 13.85 28.33
N ARG A 539 -63.33 12.87 28.55
CA ARG A 539 -64.74 13.14 28.90
C ARG A 539 -64.90 13.62 30.35
N GLU A 540 -64.16 13.03 31.28
CA GLU A 540 -64.14 13.44 32.69
C GLU A 540 -63.60 14.87 32.84
N ILE A 541 -62.52 15.22 32.14
CA ILE A 541 -61.95 16.56 32.07
C ILE A 541 -62.96 17.55 31.48
N ALA A 542 -63.63 17.21 30.37
CA ALA A 542 -64.64 18.07 29.77
C ALA A 542 -65.80 18.36 30.74
N SER A 543 -66.33 17.32 31.40
CA SER A 543 -67.40 17.46 32.39
C SER A 543 -66.98 18.26 33.61
N ALA A 544 -65.80 17.99 34.18
CA ALA A 544 -65.29 18.70 35.35
C ALA A 544 -64.97 20.17 35.02
N SER A 545 -64.46 20.46 33.82
CA SER A 545 -64.20 21.82 33.34
C SER A 545 -65.48 22.63 33.22
N ASP A 546 -66.54 22.06 32.65
CA ASP A 546 -67.85 22.69 32.56
C ASP A 546 -68.47 22.95 33.93
N GLU A 547 -68.31 22.02 34.88
CA GLU A 547 -68.76 22.18 36.27
C GLU A 547 -67.99 23.29 36.98
N VAL A 548 -66.65 23.31 36.88
CA VAL A 548 -65.81 24.40 37.42
C VAL A 548 -66.21 25.74 36.81
N ALA A 549 -66.45 25.81 35.50
CA ALA A 549 -66.87 27.04 34.84
C ALA A 549 -68.23 27.55 35.36
N LYS A 550 -69.20 26.65 35.59
CA LYS A 550 -70.50 27.00 36.20
C LYS A 550 -70.35 27.50 37.64
N LEU A 551 -69.55 26.80 38.46
CA LEU A 551 -69.30 27.18 39.85
C LEU A 551 -68.57 28.53 39.92
N ARG A 552 -67.57 28.76 39.06
CA ARG A 552 -66.86 30.05 38.96
C ARG A 552 -67.79 31.20 38.56
N LYS A 553 -68.75 30.98 37.65
CA LYS A 553 -69.77 32.00 37.33
C LYS A 553 -70.62 32.38 38.54
N GLN A 554 -71.02 31.40 39.35
CA GLN A 554 -71.81 31.62 40.56
C GLN A 554 -71.01 32.33 41.66
N ALA A 555 -69.75 31.92 41.87
CA ALA A 555 -68.83 32.60 42.79
C ALA A 555 -68.54 34.04 42.36
N ASN A 556 -68.31 34.27 41.06
CA ASN A 556 -68.04 35.61 40.52
C ASN A 556 -69.23 36.56 40.69
N ALA A 557 -70.47 36.06 40.55
CA ALA A 557 -71.65 36.88 40.83
C ALA A 557 -71.70 37.38 42.29
N ILE A 558 -71.24 36.58 43.25
CA ILE A 558 -71.12 36.96 44.66
C ILE A 558 -69.92 37.91 44.87
N GLN A 559 -68.80 37.64 44.19
CA GLN A 559 -67.60 38.49 44.20
C GLN A 559 -67.91 39.93 43.75
N VAL A 560 -68.62 40.09 42.62
CA VAL A 560 -69.04 41.41 42.09
C VAL A 560 -69.95 42.15 43.08
N LEU A 561 -70.80 41.44 43.83
CA LEU A 561 -71.63 42.04 44.87
C LEU A 561 -70.79 42.51 46.07
N ILE A 562 -69.78 41.74 46.47
CA ILE A 562 -68.83 42.13 47.53
C ILE A 562 -68.03 43.36 47.09
N GLU A 563 -67.50 43.38 45.87
CA GLU A 563 -66.79 44.54 45.30
C GLU A 563 -67.70 45.78 45.23
N GLY A 564 -68.97 45.61 44.83
CA GLY A 564 -69.96 46.68 44.82
C GLY A 564 -70.26 47.25 46.21
N LEU A 565 -70.28 46.41 47.26
CA LEU A 565 -70.46 46.85 48.65
C LEU A 565 -69.19 47.53 49.19
N GLN A 566 -68.00 47.02 48.86
CA GLN A 566 -66.72 47.65 49.18
C GLN A 566 -66.59 49.03 48.53
N ASN A 567 -67.03 49.18 47.27
CA ASN A 567 -67.05 50.46 46.57
C ASN A 567 -68.01 51.47 47.22
N LYS A 568 -69.16 51.05 47.73
CA LYS A 568 -70.08 51.93 48.50
C LYS A 568 -69.48 52.39 49.83
N ILE A 569 -68.70 51.53 50.51
CA ILE A 569 -67.95 51.91 51.71
C ILE A 569 -66.85 52.94 51.36
N LEU A 570 -66.18 52.77 50.22
CA LEU A 570 -65.18 53.72 49.71
C LEU A 570 -65.77 55.08 49.32
N GLU A 571 -67.02 55.13 48.84
CA GLU A 571 -67.73 56.38 48.54
C GLU A 571 -68.03 57.21 49.81
N ILE A 572 -68.37 56.56 50.93
CA ILE A 572 -68.64 57.21 52.23
C ILE A 572 -67.38 57.86 52.81
N GLY A 573 -66.19 57.34 52.50
CA GLY A 573 -64.90 57.86 52.96
C GLY A 573 -64.36 59.09 52.20
N GLY A 574 -65.05 59.57 51.15
CA GLY A 574 -64.66 60.75 50.38
C GLY A 574 -63.52 60.54 49.35
N THR A 575 -63.21 61.58 48.58
CA THR A 575 -62.18 61.55 47.50
C THR A 575 -60.75 61.43 48.04
N ARG A 576 -60.48 62.02 49.21
CA ARG A 576 -59.14 61.99 49.84
C ARG A 576 -58.76 60.60 50.36
N LEU A 577 -59.71 59.87 50.97
CA LEU A 577 -59.48 58.48 51.40
C LEU A 577 -59.33 57.53 50.20
N ARG A 578 -60.13 57.70 49.14
CA ARG A 578 -59.99 56.92 47.90
C ARG A 578 -58.64 57.10 47.23
N SER A 579 -58.17 58.35 47.12
CA SER A 579 -56.86 58.63 46.50
C SER A 579 -55.71 58.06 47.33
N GLN A 580 -55.76 58.17 48.66
CA GLN A 580 -54.70 57.65 49.53
C GLN A 580 -54.72 56.12 49.57
N LYS A 581 -55.89 55.49 49.63
CA LYS A 581 -56.02 54.04 49.59
C LYS A 581 -55.59 53.46 48.24
N ALA A 582 -55.92 54.10 47.12
CA ALA A 582 -55.45 53.66 45.81
C ALA A 582 -53.91 53.71 45.68
N LYS A 583 -53.24 54.68 46.33
CA LYS A 583 -51.77 54.70 46.41
C LYS A 583 -51.23 53.54 47.25
N VAL A 584 -51.82 53.28 48.42
CA VAL A 584 -51.43 52.17 49.31
C VAL A 584 -51.64 50.82 48.60
N ASP A 585 -52.78 50.63 47.93
CA ASP A 585 -53.08 49.41 47.17
C ASP A 585 -52.13 49.27 45.96
N GLY A 586 -51.82 50.36 45.25
CA GLY A 586 -50.84 50.34 44.16
C GLY A 586 -49.40 50.06 44.61
N ILE A 587 -48.97 50.55 45.77
CA ILE A 587 -47.67 50.20 46.36
C ILE A 587 -47.64 48.73 46.77
N LYS A 588 -48.75 48.19 47.32
CA LYS A 588 -48.88 46.75 47.64
C LYS A 588 -48.77 45.88 46.39
N GLU A 589 -49.45 46.24 45.29
CA GLU A 589 -49.33 45.53 44.01
C GLU A 589 -47.88 45.57 43.46
N MET A 590 -47.18 46.69 43.60
CA MET A 590 -45.77 46.79 43.20
C MET A 590 -44.85 45.93 44.07
N ILE A 591 -45.11 45.82 45.38
CA ILE A 591 -44.39 44.91 46.29
C ILE A 591 -44.65 43.46 45.90
N ASP A 592 -45.90 43.08 45.61
CA ASP A 592 -46.25 41.72 45.19
C ASP A 592 -45.56 41.33 43.87
N LEU A 593 -45.54 42.24 42.89
CA LEU A 593 -44.81 42.04 41.63
C LEU A 593 -43.30 41.91 41.84
N ALA A 594 -42.70 42.75 42.69
CA ALA A 594 -41.28 42.66 43.01
C ALA A 594 -40.95 41.35 43.73
N ASN A 595 -41.80 40.89 44.65
CA ASN A 595 -41.69 39.59 45.32
C ASN A 595 -41.84 38.40 44.36
N GLU A 596 -42.73 38.49 43.37
CA GLU A 596 -42.84 37.48 42.30
C GLU A 596 -41.56 37.41 41.47
N GLN A 597 -40.96 38.55 41.12
CA GLN A 597 -39.67 38.58 40.42
C GLN A 597 -38.52 38.03 41.27
N ILE A 598 -38.49 38.32 42.58
CA ILE A 598 -37.53 37.73 43.53
C ILE A 598 -37.68 36.21 43.53
N THR A 599 -38.91 35.70 43.71
CA THR A 599 -39.19 34.25 43.74
C THR A 599 -38.77 33.58 42.43
N LYS A 600 -39.07 34.21 41.28
CA LYS A 600 -38.66 33.71 39.97
C LYS A 600 -37.15 33.69 39.78
N ALA A 601 -36.44 34.73 40.24
CA ALA A 601 -34.98 34.79 40.20
C ALA A 601 -34.33 33.81 41.18
N GLU A 602 -34.90 33.60 42.37
CA GLU A 602 -34.43 32.60 43.35
C GLU A 602 -34.61 31.16 42.83
N VAL A 603 -35.74 30.85 42.21
CA VAL A 603 -35.96 29.54 41.54
C VAL A 603 -35.02 29.36 40.35
N GLY A 604 -34.82 30.41 39.54
CA GLY A 604 -33.85 30.40 38.44
C GLY A 604 -32.42 30.16 38.91
N ARG A 605 -32.03 30.81 40.01
CA ARG A 605 -30.74 30.63 40.66
C ARG A 605 -30.56 29.21 41.20
N ALA A 606 -31.52 28.69 41.96
CA ALA A 606 -31.45 27.33 42.50
C ALA A 606 -31.35 26.27 41.41
N LYS A 607 -32.03 26.49 40.27
CA LYS A 607 -31.89 25.63 39.09
C LYS A 607 -30.47 25.71 38.51
N ALA A 608 -29.93 26.91 38.32
CA ALA A 608 -28.57 27.10 37.79
C ALA A 608 -27.49 26.55 38.74
N GLU A 609 -27.68 26.68 40.07
CA GLU A 609 -26.80 26.05 41.09
C GLU A 609 -26.80 24.52 40.96
N LYS A 610 -27.98 23.92 40.73
CA LYS A 610 -28.11 22.48 40.48
C LYS A 610 -27.49 22.04 39.14
N ASP A 611 -27.48 22.91 38.14
CA ASP A 611 -26.85 22.64 36.84
C ASP A 611 -25.30 22.75 36.92
N VAL A 612 -24.74 23.35 37.98
CA VAL A 612 -23.28 23.44 38.25
C VAL A 612 -22.76 22.24 39.06
N GLU A 613 -23.58 21.67 39.95
CA GLU A 613 -23.30 20.44 40.70
C GLU A 613 -23.26 19.20 39.81
#